data_AF-A0A1X2Z113-F1
#
_entry.id   AF-A0A1X2Z113-F1
#
_cell.length_a   1.000
_cell.length_b   1.000
_cell.length_c   1.000
_cell.angle_alpha   90.00
_cell.angle_beta   90.00
_cell.angle_gamma   90.00
#
_symmetry.space_group_name_H-M   'P 1'
#
loop_
_entity.id
_entity.type
_entity.pdbx_description
1 polymer ?
#
loop_
_entity_poly.entity_id
_entity_poly.type
_entity_poly.pdbx_seq_one_letter_code
_entity_poly.pdbx_strand_id
1 'polypeptide(L)'
;MTQEMVHSSGIVTVEEDNSWRYGEKNTNDSVSVTIVPELFKTADNKYLTGVGPKATTVYIRSGIPLAKITSGANVGSYGPYDKQATDGRQTKIAGLLESMVSVNINLSGWDLDDPTVGMTYRGDIVASNLPVKPEAGAVWGGEFYDVEDDVVKPLSASSGAAGTPGPAGKDGATITKMELTQDPSSKAITAGKATLSNGQTVNITIS
;
A
#
# COMPACT_ATOMS: atom_id res chain seq x y z
N MET A 1 47.50 -32.41 15.03
CA MET A 1 46.77 -31.67 14.00
C MET A 1 45.55 -31.05 14.65
N THR A 2 45.60 -29.77 14.97
CA THR A 2 44.43 -29.00 15.40
C THR A 2 43.64 -28.66 14.15
N GLN A 3 42.48 -29.29 13.98
CA GLN A 3 41.56 -28.96 12.91
C GLN A 3 41.01 -27.57 13.22
N GLU A 4 41.48 -26.57 12.48
CA GLU A 4 40.97 -25.21 12.53
C GLU A 4 39.51 -25.26 12.07
N MET A 5 38.58 -25.22 13.02
CA MET A 5 37.16 -25.07 12.69
C MET A 5 36.98 -23.63 12.19
N VAL A 6 37.04 -23.48 10.86
CA VAL A 6 36.65 -22.23 10.19
C VAL A 6 35.18 -21.98 10.53
N HIS A 7 34.95 -21.07 11.47
CA HIS A 7 33.63 -20.53 11.73
C HIS A 7 33.36 -19.51 10.63
N SER A 8 32.91 -19.98 9.46
CA SER A 8 32.43 -19.06 8.43
C SER A 8 31.12 -18.46 8.95
N SER A 9 31.17 -17.29 9.59
CA SER A 9 30.03 -16.38 9.58
C SER A 9 29.86 -15.99 8.11
N GLY A 10 28.91 -16.62 7.43
CA GLY A 10 28.53 -16.20 6.10
C GLY A 10 27.91 -14.82 6.22
N ILE A 11 28.73 -13.78 6.14
CA ILE A 11 28.24 -12.41 5.99
C ILE A 11 27.55 -12.39 4.62
N VAL A 12 26.23 -12.50 4.63
CA VAL A 12 25.41 -12.25 3.45
C VAL A 12 25.34 -10.74 3.34
N THR A 13 26.05 -10.17 2.38
CA THR A 13 25.84 -8.77 2.01
C THR A 13 24.46 -8.67 1.37
N VAL A 14 23.53 -8.00 2.04
CA VAL A 14 22.20 -7.72 1.51
C VAL A 14 22.20 -6.29 1.00
N GLU A 15 22.05 -6.12 -0.31
CA GLU A 15 21.84 -4.81 -0.91
C GLU A 15 20.36 -4.45 -0.84
N GLU A 16 20.08 -3.19 -0.50
CA GLU A 16 18.72 -2.66 -0.53
C GLU A 16 18.27 -2.49 -1.98
N ASP A 17 17.19 -3.18 -2.35
CA ASP A 17 16.57 -3.06 -3.66
C ASP A 17 15.48 -1.98 -3.64
N ASN A 18 15.81 -0.81 -4.18
CA ASN A 18 14.91 0.31 -4.35
C ASN A 18 14.46 0.50 -5.82
N SER A 19 14.58 -0.54 -6.66
CA SER A 19 14.18 -0.48 -8.08
C SER A 19 12.68 -0.24 -8.30
N TRP A 20 11.86 -0.41 -7.27
CA TRP A 20 10.44 -0.05 -7.26
C TRP A 20 10.21 1.46 -7.23
N ARG A 21 11.19 2.26 -6.81
CA ARG A 21 11.05 3.72 -6.71
C ARG A 21 11.40 4.36 -8.04
N TYR A 22 10.54 5.24 -8.54
CA TYR A 22 10.80 6.04 -9.73
C TYR A 22 11.08 7.49 -9.34
N GLY A 23 12.18 8.05 -9.85
CA GLY A 23 12.56 9.46 -9.62
C GLY A 23 13.07 9.79 -8.21
N GLU A 24 13.24 11.08 -7.96
CA GLU A 24 13.71 11.62 -6.68
C GLU A 24 12.58 11.74 -5.65
N LYS A 25 12.90 11.46 -4.38
CA LYS A 25 11.96 11.55 -3.26
C LYS A 25 11.76 13.01 -2.84
N ASN A 26 10.50 13.46 -2.70
CA ASN A 26 10.23 14.69 -1.95
C ASN A 26 10.20 14.41 -0.44
N THR A 27 10.67 15.36 0.35
CA THR A 27 10.77 15.23 1.81
C THR A 27 9.43 15.05 2.51
N ASN A 28 8.32 15.42 1.89
CA ASN A 28 6.97 15.37 2.46
C ASN A 28 6.15 14.13 2.05
N ASP A 29 6.76 13.17 1.35
CA ASP A 29 6.03 12.02 0.76
C ASP A 29 5.95 10.80 1.69
N SER A 30 6.45 10.94 2.92
CA SER A 30 6.51 9.88 3.93
C SER A 30 5.95 10.32 5.27
N VAL A 31 5.46 9.33 6.02
CA VAL A 31 5.06 9.45 7.43
C VAL A 31 5.73 8.34 8.24
N SER A 32 5.95 8.58 9.52
CA SER A 32 6.39 7.54 10.45
C SER A 32 5.20 6.69 10.90
N VAL A 33 5.32 5.37 10.82
CA VAL A 33 4.30 4.42 11.24
C VAL A 33 4.91 3.30 12.07
N THR A 34 4.12 2.72 12.96
CA THR A 34 4.54 1.53 13.73
C THR A 34 4.09 0.27 13.01
N ILE A 35 5.03 -0.61 12.65
CA ILE A 35 4.71 -1.92 12.06
C ILE A 35 4.59 -3.03 13.10
N VAL A 36 3.91 -4.12 12.74
CA VAL A 36 3.88 -5.38 13.51
C VAL A 36 4.81 -6.39 12.83
N PRO A 37 6.04 -6.60 13.33
CA PRO A 37 7.05 -7.39 12.61
C PRO A 37 6.63 -8.84 12.35
N GLU A 38 5.88 -9.44 13.28
CA GLU A 38 5.37 -10.81 13.16
C GLU A 38 4.52 -11.04 11.90
N LEU A 39 3.85 -10.00 11.37
CA LEU A 39 3.03 -10.12 10.17
C LEU A 39 3.85 -10.25 8.87
N PHE A 40 5.15 -10.00 8.91
CA PHE A 40 6.06 -10.15 7.77
C PHE A 40 6.67 -11.56 7.71
N LYS A 41 6.49 -12.38 8.75
CA LYS A 41 6.91 -13.78 8.76
C LYS A 41 5.97 -14.62 7.92
N THR A 42 6.49 -15.17 6.84
CA THR A 42 5.75 -16.03 5.92
C THR A 42 6.60 -17.24 5.55
N ALA A 43 5.97 -18.38 5.30
CA ALA A 43 6.70 -19.62 4.99
C ALA A 43 7.53 -19.51 3.70
N ASP A 44 7.08 -18.69 2.75
CA ASP A 44 7.77 -18.41 1.49
C ASP A 44 8.77 -17.24 1.59
N ASN A 45 8.88 -16.59 2.76
CA ASN A 45 9.73 -15.44 3.00
C ASN A 45 9.54 -14.29 2.00
N LYS A 46 8.35 -14.13 1.40
CA LYS A 46 8.13 -13.15 0.30
C LYS A 46 8.40 -11.70 0.71
N TYR A 47 8.29 -11.38 1.99
CA TYR A 47 8.57 -10.06 2.54
C TYR A 47 10.03 -9.86 2.95
N LEU A 48 10.86 -10.90 2.89
CA LEU A 48 12.17 -10.95 3.53
C LEU A 48 13.30 -11.18 2.54
N THR A 49 14.47 -10.70 2.90
CA THR A 49 15.75 -11.00 2.25
C THR A 49 16.82 -11.26 3.32
N GLY A 50 17.96 -11.80 2.90
CA GLY A 50 19.01 -12.27 3.82
C GLY A 50 18.63 -13.54 4.61
N VAL A 51 17.55 -14.22 4.23
CA VAL A 51 17.10 -15.44 4.91
C VAL A 51 18.03 -16.61 4.57
N GLY A 52 18.51 -17.30 5.59
CA GLY A 52 19.31 -18.51 5.43
C GLY A 52 19.44 -19.30 6.74
N PRO A 53 19.92 -20.56 6.69
CA PRO A 53 19.96 -21.45 7.85
C PRO A 53 20.77 -20.96 9.05
N LYS A 54 21.67 -20.00 8.83
CA LYS A 54 22.55 -19.41 9.85
C LYS A 54 22.36 -17.89 9.98
N ALA A 55 21.27 -17.35 9.42
CA ALA A 55 21.01 -15.92 9.47
C ALA A 55 20.73 -15.51 10.93
N THR A 56 21.57 -14.63 11.46
CA THR A 56 21.34 -13.94 12.75
C THR A 56 20.65 -12.60 12.55
N THR A 57 20.59 -12.12 11.30
CA THR A 57 19.89 -10.92 10.89
C THR A 57 19.20 -11.22 9.57
N VAL A 58 17.92 -10.85 9.48
CA VAL A 58 17.14 -10.85 8.23
C VAL A 58 16.62 -9.44 8.00
N TYR A 59 16.13 -9.17 6.79
CA TYR A 59 15.67 -7.84 6.45
C TYR A 59 14.28 -7.87 5.83
N ILE A 60 13.40 -7.00 6.31
CA ILE A 60 12.11 -6.71 5.69
C ILE A 60 12.38 -5.81 4.49
N ARG A 61 11.98 -6.22 3.29
CA ARG A 61 12.25 -5.50 2.03
C ARG A 61 11.58 -4.12 2.02
N SER A 62 12.22 -3.10 1.43
CA SER A 62 11.54 -1.85 1.09
C SER A 62 10.50 -2.08 -0.03
N GLY A 63 9.57 -1.15 -0.21
CA GLY A 63 8.55 -1.23 -1.26
C GLY A 63 7.39 -2.17 -0.95
N ILE A 64 7.35 -2.81 0.23
CA ILE A 64 6.22 -3.66 0.61
C ILE A 64 4.95 -2.81 0.76
N PRO A 65 3.84 -3.17 0.10
CA PRO A 65 2.54 -2.54 0.34
C PRO A 65 2.09 -2.75 1.79
N LEU A 66 1.93 -1.66 2.53
CA LEU A 66 1.48 -1.65 3.91
C LEU A 66 0.00 -1.32 4.00
N ALA A 67 -0.69 -1.89 4.98
CA ALA A 67 -2.07 -1.59 5.29
C ALA A 67 -2.26 -1.41 6.81
N LYS A 68 -3.22 -0.57 7.18
CA LYS A 68 -3.51 -0.23 8.57
C LYS A 68 -4.36 -1.31 9.23
N ILE A 69 -4.00 -1.69 10.45
CA ILE A 69 -4.78 -2.58 11.30
C ILE A 69 -5.85 -1.74 12.00
N THR A 70 -7.11 -2.14 11.87
CA THR A 70 -8.28 -1.40 12.39
C THR A 70 -9.05 -2.17 13.46
N SER A 71 -8.68 -3.43 13.75
CA SER A 71 -9.27 -4.22 14.83
C SER A 71 -8.24 -5.14 15.52
N GLY A 72 -8.56 -5.62 16.73
CA GLY A 72 -7.70 -6.52 17.51
C GLY A 72 -6.67 -5.82 18.40
N ALA A 73 -5.60 -6.54 18.77
CA ALA A 73 -4.59 -6.05 19.71
C ALA A 73 -3.62 -5.00 19.12
N ASN A 74 -3.48 -4.95 17.80
CA ASN A 74 -2.53 -4.08 17.09
C ASN A 74 -3.21 -2.92 16.36
N VAL A 75 -4.39 -2.49 16.83
CA VAL A 75 -5.13 -1.38 16.21
C VAL A 75 -4.25 -0.13 16.12
N GLY A 76 -4.22 0.48 14.94
CA GLY A 76 -3.42 1.67 14.67
C GLY A 76 -2.03 1.39 14.11
N SER A 77 -1.50 0.18 14.31
CA SER A 77 -0.26 -0.28 13.70
C SER A 77 -0.49 -0.74 12.25
N TYR A 78 0.61 -1.10 11.58
CA TYR A 78 0.62 -1.47 10.17
C TYR A 78 1.26 -2.84 9.96
N GLY A 79 0.85 -3.51 8.88
CA GLY A 79 1.49 -4.74 8.41
C GLY A 79 1.36 -4.82 6.89
N PRO A 80 1.84 -5.90 6.27
CA PRO A 80 1.67 -6.09 4.83
C PRO A 80 0.18 -6.10 4.47
N TYR A 81 -0.16 -5.46 3.34
CA TYR A 81 -1.47 -5.65 2.72
C TYR A 81 -1.70 -7.13 2.44
N ASP A 82 -2.86 -7.61 2.85
CA ASP A 82 -3.27 -9.00 2.68
C ASP A 82 -4.78 -9.04 2.51
N LYS A 83 -5.24 -9.46 1.33
CA LYS A 83 -6.67 -9.53 0.99
C LYS A 83 -7.43 -10.56 1.81
N GLN A 84 -6.73 -11.55 2.37
CA GLN A 84 -7.33 -12.58 3.22
C GLN A 84 -7.33 -12.17 4.71
N ALA A 85 -6.72 -11.04 5.06
CA ALA A 85 -6.76 -10.54 6.42
C ALA A 85 -8.19 -10.15 6.82
N THR A 86 -8.45 -10.18 8.13
CA THR A 86 -9.74 -9.80 8.72
C THR A 86 -9.62 -8.62 9.69
N ASP A 87 -8.40 -8.09 9.85
CA ASP A 87 -8.03 -7.11 10.87
C ASP A 87 -8.02 -5.66 10.34
N GLY A 88 -8.42 -5.44 9.08
CA GLY A 88 -8.41 -4.14 8.39
C GLY A 88 -7.44 -4.11 7.21
N ARG A 89 -6.39 -4.93 7.22
CA ARG A 89 -5.34 -4.92 6.18
C ARG A 89 -5.81 -5.32 4.79
N GLN A 90 -6.96 -5.98 4.68
CA GLN A 90 -7.57 -6.37 3.41
C GLN A 90 -8.24 -5.21 2.65
N THR A 91 -8.47 -4.08 3.33
CA THR A 91 -9.35 -3.02 2.82
C THR A 91 -8.67 -2.07 1.83
N LYS A 92 -7.46 -1.60 2.16
CA LYS A 92 -6.75 -0.55 1.42
C LYS A 92 -5.26 -0.61 1.73
N ILE A 93 -4.42 -0.48 0.70
CA ILE A 93 -2.99 -0.22 0.85
C ILE A 93 -2.83 1.20 1.37
N ALA A 94 -2.26 1.43 2.54
CA ALA A 94 -2.04 2.77 3.08
C ALA A 94 -0.82 3.47 2.46
N GLY A 95 0.20 2.71 2.06
CA GLY A 95 1.45 3.21 1.51
C GLY A 95 2.43 2.07 1.25
N LEU A 96 3.68 2.42 0.94
CA LEU A 96 4.78 1.48 0.76
C LEU A 96 5.81 1.66 1.87
N LEU A 97 6.38 0.56 2.37
CA LEU A 97 7.50 0.60 3.31
C LEU A 97 8.69 1.32 2.65
N GLU A 98 9.17 2.40 3.24
CA GLU A 98 10.10 3.31 2.58
C GLU A 98 11.49 2.71 2.41
N SER A 99 11.97 2.01 3.44
CA SER A 99 13.34 1.51 3.51
C SER A 99 13.35 0.11 4.11
N MET A 100 14.40 -0.62 3.77
CA MET A 100 14.64 -1.95 4.32
C MET A 100 14.83 -1.88 5.84
N VAL A 101 14.21 -2.82 6.56
CA VAL A 101 14.25 -2.85 8.02
C VAL A 101 15.03 -4.08 8.47
N SER A 102 16.11 -3.87 9.22
CA SER A 102 16.91 -4.96 9.80
C SER A 102 16.20 -5.59 11.00
N VAL A 103 16.13 -6.91 11.01
CA VAL A 103 15.56 -7.71 12.08
C VAL A 103 16.63 -8.65 12.63
N ASN A 104 16.94 -8.54 13.91
CA ASN A 104 17.84 -9.47 14.55
C ASN A 104 17.07 -10.73 14.97
N ILE A 105 17.69 -11.89 14.82
CA ILE A 105 17.14 -13.17 15.25
C ILE A 105 17.91 -13.60 16.49
N ASN A 106 17.21 -13.61 17.63
CA ASN A 106 17.74 -14.07 18.90
C ASN A 106 17.05 -15.38 19.33
N LEU A 107 17.43 -15.93 20.49
CA LEU A 107 16.83 -17.17 21.02
C LEU A 107 15.33 -17.04 21.31
N SER A 108 14.83 -15.82 21.52
CA SER A 108 13.43 -15.50 21.82
C SER A 108 12.60 -15.18 20.57
N GLY A 109 13.22 -15.14 19.38
CA GLY A 109 12.54 -14.88 18.11
C GLY A 109 13.10 -13.65 17.38
N TRP A 110 12.20 -12.87 16.78
CA TRP A 110 12.57 -11.63 16.09
C TRP A 110 12.73 -10.51 17.11
N ASP A 111 13.79 -9.75 16.94
CA ASP A 111 14.16 -8.63 17.78
C ASP A 111 14.30 -7.40 16.90
N LEU A 112 13.43 -6.42 17.15
CA LEU A 112 13.38 -5.14 16.48
C LEU A 112 13.45 -4.05 17.54
N ASP A 113 14.56 -3.32 17.57
CA ASP A 113 14.78 -2.27 18.57
C ASP A 113 13.72 -1.16 18.48
N ASP A 114 13.32 -0.78 17.26
CA ASP A 114 12.24 0.18 17.01
C ASP A 114 11.38 -0.27 15.82
N PRO A 115 10.08 -0.60 16.03
CA PRO A 115 9.14 -0.89 14.95
C PRO A 115 8.62 0.36 14.22
N THR A 116 9.11 1.55 14.55
CA THR A 116 8.79 2.80 13.85
C THR A 116 9.57 2.91 12.56
N VAL A 117 8.86 2.97 11.44
CA VAL A 117 9.44 2.96 10.10
C VAL A 117 8.85 4.08 9.24
N GLY A 118 9.58 4.49 8.21
CA GLY A 118 9.04 5.36 7.17
C GLY A 118 8.06 4.59 6.28
N MET A 119 6.89 5.16 6.05
CA MET A 119 5.95 4.71 5.03
C MET A 119 5.73 5.86 4.06
N THR A 120 6.07 5.64 2.79
CA THR A 120 5.71 6.58 1.74
C THR A 120 4.25 6.37 1.36
N TYR A 121 3.50 7.45 1.19
CA TYR A 121 2.07 7.42 0.83
C TYR A 121 1.80 8.15 -0.48
N ARG A 122 2.84 8.59 -1.19
CA ARG A 122 2.72 9.14 -2.53
C ARG A 122 4.04 9.05 -3.28
N GLY A 123 3.94 9.10 -4.60
CA GLY A 123 5.08 9.18 -5.49
C GLY A 123 4.95 8.26 -6.70
N ASP A 124 5.93 8.38 -7.58
CA ASP A 124 6.03 7.58 -8.78
C ASP A 124 6.78 6.28 -8.46
N ILE A 125 6.25 5.16 -8.95
CA ILE A 125 6.80 3.83 -8.70
C ILE A 125 6.86 3.02 -10.00
N VAL A 126 7.65 1.96 -10.00
CA VAL A 126 7.62 0.91 -11.01
C VAL A 126 6.90 -0.29 -10.40
N ALA A 127 5.59 -0.42 -10.65
CA ALA A 127 4.75 -1.39 -9.94
C ALA A 127 5.19 -2.84 -10.20
N SER A 128 5.75 -3.13 -11.39
CA SER A 128 6.31 -4.44 -11.72
C SER A 128 7.54 -4.83 -10.89
N ASN A 129 8.23 -3.87 -10.29
CA ASN A 129 9.42 -4.06 -9.45
C ASN A 129 9.11 -4.15 -7.95
N LEU A 130 7.84 -4.01 -7.53
CA LEU A 130 7.47 -4.19 -6.13
C LEU A 130 7.84 -5.61 -5.66
N PRO A 131 8.42 -5.78 -4.46
CA PRO A 131 8.82 -7.09 -3.95
C PRO A 131 7.61 -8.02 -3.75
N VAL A 132 6.45 -7.44 -3.46
CA VAL A 132 5.17 -8.15 -3.36
C VAL A 132 4.14 -7.36 -4.11
N LYS A 133 3.70 -7.91 -5.24
CA LYS A 133 2.68 -7.30 -6.09
C LYS A 133 1.31 -7.43 -5.43
N PRO A 134 0.59 -6.31 -5.19
CA PRO A 134 -0.81 -6.40 -4.80
C PRO A 134 -1.62 -7.17 -5.84
N GLU A 135 -2.66 -7.85 -5.38
CA GLU A 135 -3.61 -8.50 -6.28
C GLU A 135 -4.34 -7.46 -7.16
N ALA A 136 -4.80 -7.91 -8.33
CA ALA A 136 -5.64 -7.08 -9.20
C ALA A 136 -6.89 -6.58 -8.43
N GLY A 137 -7.16 -5.28 -8.56
CA GLY A 137 -8.26 -4.61 -7.86
C GLY A 137 -7.94 -4.17 -6.43
N ALA A 138 -6.70 -4.33 -5.95
CA ALA A 138 -6.28 -3.73 -4.69
C ALA A 138 -6.48 -2.21 -4.70
N VAL A 139 -7.05 -1.66 -3.62
CA VAL A 139 -7.35 -0.23 -3.49
C VAL A 139 -6.15 0.50 -2.89
N TRP A 140 -5.67 1.52 -3.58
CA TRP A 140 -4.55 2.34 -3.12
C TRP A 140 -5.00 3.56 -2.29
N GLY A 141 -4.34 3.69 -1.15
CA GLY A 141 -4.50 4.65 -0.05
C GLY A 141 -4.15 6.07 -0.39
N GLY A 142 -2.93 6.16 -0.89
CA GLY A 142 -2.18 7.35 -1.17
C GLY A 142 -2.28 7.79 -2.62
N GLU A 143 -1.34 8.61 -3.06
CA GLU A 143 -1.27 9.12 -4.43
C GLU A 143 -0.07 8.50 -5.14
N PHE A 144 -0.30 7.35 -5.79
CA PHE A 144 0.75 6.63 -6.49
C PHE A 144 0.49 6.58 -7.98
N TYR A 145 1.57 6.76 -8.75
CA TYR A 145 1.56 6.57 -10.18
C TYR A 145 2.56 5.46 -10.54
N ASP A 146 2.11 4.53 -11.38
CA ASP A 146 2.95 3.52 -12.00
C ASP A 146 3.56 4.10 -13.28
N VAL A 147 4.89 4.14 -13.32
CA VAL A 147 5.66 4.71 -14.43
C VAL A 147 6.46 3.60 -15.09
N GLU A 148 5.93 3.13 -16.22
CA GLU A 148 6.53 2.05 -17.00
C GLU A 148 6.47 2.41 -18.49
N ASP A 149 7.57 2.17 -19.21
CA ASP A 149 7.68 2.41 -20.66
C ASP A 149 7.21 3.82 -21.09
N ASP A 150 7.63 4.85 -20.35
CA ASP A 150 7.23 6.26 -20.53
C ASP A 150 5.71 6.53 -20.40
N VAL A 151 4.96 5.58 -19.83
CA VAL A 151 3.53 5.72 -19.54
C VAL A 151 3.31 5.85 -18.04
N VAL A 152 2.60 6.91 -17.66
CA VAL A 152 2.20 7.17 -16.27
C VAL A 152 0.75 6.72 -16.07
N LYS A 153 0.50 5.81 -15.11
CA LYS A 153 -0.84 5.31 -14.77
C LYS A 153 -1.14 5.56 -13.29
N PRO A 154 -2.24 6.24 -12.93
CA PRO A 154 -2.62 6.37 -11.53
C PRO A 154 -3.01 5.00 -10.96
N LEU A 155 -2.40 4.61 -9.84
CA LEU A 155 -2.72 3.38 -9.10
C LEU A 155 -3.84 3.61 -8.09
N SER A 156 -3.87 4.80 -7.50
CA SER A 156 -5.01 5.29 -6.75
C SER A 156 -6.07 5.79 -7.71
N ALA A 157 -7.29 5.26 -7.62
CA ALA A 157 -8.44 6.02 -8.07
C ALA A 157 -8.41 7.32 -7.26
N SER A 158 -8.17 8.46 -7.93
CA SER A 158 -8.43 9.75 -7.32
C SER A 158 -9.92 9.73 -6.96
N SER A 159 -10.22 9.42 -5.70
CA SER A 159 -11.51 9.82 -5.15
C SER A 159 -11.43 11.33 -5.17
N GLY A 160 -11.84 11.95 -6.28
CA GLY A 160 -12.07 13.39 -6.30
C GLY A 160 -12.86 13.67 -5.03
N ALA A 161 -12.31 14.52 -4.16
CA ALA A 161 -12.97 14.88 -2.92
C ALA A 161 -14.43 15.16 -3.27
N ALA A 162 -15.37 14.54 -2.56
CA ALA A 162 -16.78 14.83 -2.78
C ALA A 162 -16.90 16.35 -2.76
N GLY A 163 -17.27 16.94 -3.90
CA GLY A 163 -17.44 18.38 -4.00
C GLY A 163 -18.36 18.82 -2.87
N THR A 164 -18.18 20.05 -2.38
CA THR A 164 -19.06 20.63 -1.36
C THR A 164 -20.51 20.28 -1.72
N PRO A 165 -21.31 19.72 -0.78
CA PRO A 165 -22.68 19.33 -1.10
C PRO A 165 -23.38 20.46 -1.84
N GLY A 166 -24.02 20.14 -2.96
CA GLY A 166 -24.76 21.13 -3.74
C GLY A 166 -25.81 21.84 -2.87
N PRO A 167 -26.29 23.02 -3.28
CA PRO A 167 -27.28 23.78 -2.50
C PRO A 167 -28.47 22.89 -2.14
N ALA A 168 -28.95 23.04 -0.90
CA ALA A 168 -30.10 22.30 -0.40
C ALA A 168 -31.35 22.60 -1.24
N GLY A 169 -32.01 21.54 -1.72
CA GLY A 169 -33.32 21.64 -2.37
C GLY A 169 -34.45 22.00 -1.39
N LYS A 170 -35.68 22.07 -1.89
CA LYS A 170 -36.90 22.47 -1.15
C LYS A 170 -37.12 21.74 0.20
N ASP A 171 -36.55 20.53 0.34
CA ASP A 171 -36.69 19.67 1.53
C ASP A 171 -35.35 19.41 2.25
N GLY A 172 -34.31 20.23 2.01
CA GLY A 172 -32.99 20.05 2.61
C GLY A 172 -32.13 18.96 1.94
N ALA A 173 -32.67 18.24 0.96
CA ALA A 173 -31.94 17.21 0.22
C ALA A 173 -30.86 17.84 -0.68
N THR A 174 -29.66 17.26 -0.66
CA THR A 174 -28.51 17.68 -1.47
C THR A 174 -28.07 16.54 -2.38
N ILE A 175 -27.42 16.86 -3.50
CA ILE A 175 -26.82 15.85 -4.36
C ILE A 175 -25.56 15.30 -3.66
N THR A 176 -25.50 13.98 -3.48
CA THR A 176 -24.37 13.28 -2.86
C THR A 176 -23.52 12.51 -3.85
N LYS A 177 -24.08 12.17 -5.02
CA LYS A 177 -23.39 11.47 -6.10
C LYS A 177 -23.99 11.84 -7.45
N MET A 178 -23.15 12.00 -8.48
CA MET A 178 -23.58 12.03 -9.88
C MET A 178 -22.84 10.96 -10.68
N GLU A 179 -23.59 10.23 -11.48
CA GLU A 179 -23.09 9.19 -12.38
C GLU A 179 -23.50 9.55 -13.80
N LEU A 180 -22.55 9.58 -14.73
CA LEU A 180 -22.80 9.84 -16.14
C LEU A 180 -22.63 8.53 -16.92
N THR A 181 -23.57 8.26 -17.82
CA THR A 181 -23.54 7.10 -18.71
C THR A 181 -22.93 7.51 -20.03
N GLN A 182 -21.84 6.85 -20.43
CA GLN A 182 -21.19 7.06 -21.71
C GLN A 182 -21.58 5.94 -22.68
N ASP A 183 -21.90 6.31 -23.91
CA ASP A 183 -22.00 5.35 -25.02
C ASP A 183 -20.60 4.84 -25.38
N PRO A 184 -20.34 3.52 -25.31
CA PRO A 184 -19.00 2.97 -25.46
C PRO A 184 -18.43 3.14 -26.88
N SER A 185 -19.28 3.35 -27.89
CA SER A 185 -18.87 3.45 -29.30
C SER A 185 -18.52 4.88 -29.69
N SER A 186 -19.42 5.82 -29.42
CA SER A 186 -19.29 7.24 -29.76
C SER A 186 -18.55 8.06 -28.71
N LYS A 187 -18.38 7.51 -27.50
CA LYS A 187 -17.85 8.21 -26.31
C LYS A 187 -18.69 9.41 -25.88
N ALA A 188 -19.90 9.57 -26.42
CA ALA A 188 -20.84 10.60 -26.00
C ALA A 188 -21.47 10.25 -24.65
N ILE A 189 -21.77 11.24 -23.82
CA ILE A 189 -22.58 11.04 -22.62
C ILE A 189 -24.05 11.01 -23.04
N THR A 190 -24.76 9.93 -22.70
CA THR A 190 -26.14 9.67 -23.16
C THR A 190 -27.18 9.82 -22.05
N ALA A 191 -26.76 9.69 -20.79
CA ALA A 191 -27.64 9.89 -19.64
C ALA A 191 -26.83 10.24 -18.40
N GLY A 192 -27.52 10.66 -17.34
CA GLY A 192 -26.94 10.75 -16.01
C GLY A 192 -27.93 10.37 -14.92
N LYS A 193 -27.42 10.14 -13.72
CA LYS A 193 -28.18 9.87 -12.51
C LYS A 193 -27.56 10.63 -11.35
N ALA A 194 -28.38 11.41 -10.64
CA ALA A 194 -28.00 12.03 -9.37
C ALA A 194 -28.62 11.26 -8.21
N THR A 195 -27.85 11.01 -7.15
CA THR A 195 -28.35 10.49 -5.88
C THR A 195 -28.45 11.64 -4.89
N LEU A 196 -29.57 11.70 -4.18
CA LEU A 196 -29.83 12.70 -3.15
C LEU A 196 -29.52 12.15 -1.75
N SER A 197 -29.26 13.05 -0.79
CA SER A 197 -28.98 12.69 0.61
C SER A 197 -30.11 11.96 1.33
N ASN A 198 -31.34 12.04 0.81
CA ASN A 198 -32.50 11.30 1.29
C ASN A 198 -32.67 9.90 0.62
N GLY A 199 -31.71 9.47 -0.19
CA GLY A 199 -31.72 8.19 -0.89
C GLY A 199 -32.54 8.16 -2.20
N GLN A 200 -33.22 9.25 -2.56
CA GLN A 200 -33.89 9.35 -3.85
C GLN A 200 -32.90 9.55 -5.00
N THR A 201 -33.33 9.21 -6.21
CA THR A 201 -32.50 9.37 -7.41
C THR A 201 -33.24 10.16 -8.48
N VAL A 202 -32.53 11.08 -9.12
CA VAL A 202 -33.02 11.91 -10.22
C VAL A 202 -32.30 11.51 -11.50
N ASN A 203 -33.05 11.21 -12.56
CA ASN A 203 -32.47 10.95 -13.87
C ASN A 203 -32.18 12.27 -14.59
N ILE A 204 -30.97 12.41 -15.10
CA ILE A 204 -30.52 13.54 -15.91
C ILE A 204 -30.67 13.10 -17.37
N THR A 205 -31.55 13.78 -18.10
CA THR A 205 -31.74 13.54 -19.53
C THR A 205 -30.85 14.50 -20.31
N ILE A 206 -30.15 13.98 -21.31
CA ILE A 206 -29.29 14.76 -22.20
C ILE A 206 -30.04 14.87 -23.53
N SER A 207 -30.31 16.10 -23.95
CA SER A 207 -31.01 16.45 -25.19
C SER A 207 -30.08 17.12 -26.18
#